data_AF-A0A554RY78-F1
#
_entry.id   AF-A0A554RY78-F1
#
_cell.length_a   1.000
_cell.length_b   1.000
_cell.length_c   1.000
_cell.angle_alpha   90.00
_cell.angle_beta   90.00
_cell.angle_gamma   90.00
#
_symmetry.space_group_name_H-M   'P 1'
#
loop_
_entity.id
_entity.type
_entity.pdbx_description
1 polymer ?
#
loop_
_entity_poly.entity_id
_entity_poly.type
_entity_poly.pdbx_seq_one_letter_code
_entity_poly.pdbx_strand_id
1 'polypeptide(L)'
;MSRPPKPGGPFDAHLTLRLPTEDRAAWRAAAATANLGVSDWLRSQVAAAASVPGAFTGRGAPRRPAAVSDPKLTWLASNISSSCNQLAKHVNTAAVIASPIQAVQILESLKAIEETARELFNSSERRNG
;
A
#
# COMPACT_ATOMS: atom_id res chain seq x y z
N MET A 1 43.65 -0.72 10.74
CA MET A 1 42.33 -0.68 10.08
C MET A 1 41.99 -2.08 9.59
N SER A 2 41.04 -2.75 10.24
CA SER A 2 40.63 -4.11 9.88
C SER A 2 39.15 -4.12 9.52
N ARG A 3 38.85 -4.56 8.29
CA ARG A 3 37.48 -4.76 7.80
C ARG A 3 36.87 -5.96 8.53
N PRO A 4 35.63 -5.87 9.04
CA PRO A 4 34.99 -7.01 9.67
C PRO A 4 34.78 -8.15 8.66
N PRO A 5 34.86 -9.42 9.10
CA PRO A 5 34.72 -10.57 8.22
C PRO A 5 33.34 -10.55 7.55
N LYS A 6 33.34 -10.67 6.22
CA LYS A 6 32.13 -10.74 5.40
C LYS A 6 31.34 -12.00 5.83
N PRO A 7 30.07 -11.88 6.24
CA PRO A 7 29.27 -13.06 6.55
C PRO A 7 29.21 -13.95 5.30
N GLY A 8 29.68 -15.19 5.46
CA GLY A 8 29.79 -16.17 4.40
C GLY A 8 28.45 -16.83 4.14
N GLY A 9 27.67 -16.28 3.22
CA GLY A 9 26.46 -16.91 2.69
C GLY A 9 25.68 -15.96 1.78
N PRO A 10 24.92 -16.47 0.80
CA PRO A 10 23.95 -15.66 0.07
C PRO A 10 22.91 -15.09 1.04
N PHE A 11 22.48 -13.85 0.83
CA PHE A 11 21.37 -13.28 1.59
C PHE A 11 20.06 -13.81 0.99
N ASP A 12 19.29 -14.56 1.76
CA ASP A 12 18.07 -15.23 1.27
C ASP A 12 16.87 -14.29 1.11
N ALA A 13 16.91 -13.11 1.74
CA ALA A 13 15.81 -12.15 1.75
C ALA A 13 16.28 -10.69 1.77
N HIS A 14 15.52 -9.85 1.07
CA HIS A 14 15.69 -8.39 1.08
C HIS A 14 14.44 -7.73 1.69
N LEU A 15 14.65 -6.80 2.62
CA LEU A 15 13.59 -6.03 3.26
C LEU A 15 13.84 -4.53 3.04
N THR A 16 12.83 -3.82 2.53
CA THR A 16 12.88 -2.36 2.39
C THR A 16 12.16 -1.71 3.57
N LEU A 17 12.92 -0.98 4.39
CA LEU A 17 12.40 -0.25 5.55
C LEU A 17 12.13 1.22 5.20
N ARG A 18 10.96 1.73 5.56
CA ARG A 18 10.65 3.17 5.51
C ARG A 18 10.93 3.76 6.88
N LEU A 19 11.90 4.67 6.94
CA LEU A 19 12.33 5.33 8.16
C LEU A 19 12.20 6.85 8.00
N PRO A 20 11.80 7.58 9.07
CA PRO A 20 11.99 9.01 9.17
C PRO A 20 13.43 9.41 8.86
N THR A 21 13.61 10.63 8.33
CA THR A 21 14.94 11.15 7.96
C THR A 21 15.89 11.25 9.14
N GLU A 22 15.37 11.55 10.34
CA GLU A 22 16.14 11.68 11.58
C GLU A 22 16.71 10.32 12.02
N ASP A 23 15.87 9.28 12.06
CA ASP A 23 16.29 7.92 12.41
C ASP A 23 17.33 7.37 11.43
N ARG A 24 17.17 7.68 10.14
CA ARG A 24 18.14 7.29 9.11
C ARG A 24 19.52 7.91 9.36
N ALA A 25 19.57 9.17 9.79
CA ALA A 25 20.83 9.84 10.10
C ALA A 25 21.49 9.23 11.35
N ALA A 26 20.69 9.00 12.40
CA ALA A 26 21.15 8.36 13.63
C ALA A 26 21.74 6.96 13.36
N TRP A 27 21.09 6.15 12.52
CA TRP A 27 21.56 4.81 12.20
C TRP A 27 22.86 4.81 11.39
N ARG A 28 23.03 5.77 10.48
CA ARG A 28 24.30 5.94 9.74
C ARG A 28 25.44 6.36 10.65
N ALA A 29 25.17 7.28 11.58
CA ALA A 29 26.16 7.71 12.56
C ALA A 29 26.59 6.54 13.45
N ALA A 30 25.62 5.78 13.99
CA ALA A 30 25.88 4.62 14.82
C ALA A 30 26.66 3.51 14.09
N ALA A 31 26.31 3.23 12.83
CA ALA A 31 27.05 2.29 11.99
C ALA A 31 28.50 2.75 11.73
N ALA A 32 28.70 4.06 11.47
CA ALA A 32 30.03 4.62 11.29
C ALA A 32 30.87 4.55 12.57
N THR A 33 30.30 4.83 13.74
CA THR A 33 30.98 4.68 15.04
C THR A 33 31.39 3.23 15.31
N ALA A 34 30.56 2.27 14.90
CA ALA A 34 30.87 0.84 14.98
C ALA A 34 31.81 0.34 13.86
N ASN A 35 32.22 1.21 12.93
CA ASN A 35 33.01 0.87 11.73
C ASN A 35 32.37 -0.25 10.87
N LEU A 36 31.04 -0.22 10.75
CA LEU A 36 30.21 -1.17 10.02
C LEU A 36 29.43 -0.49 8.90
N GLY A 37 29.08 -1.26 7.86
CA GLY A 37 28.03 -0.85 6.93
C GLY A 37 26.67 -0.83 7.62
N VAL A 38 25.75 0.04 7.21
CA VAL A 38 24.42 0.18 7.84
C VAL A 38 23.67 -1.16 7.90
N SER A 39 23.75 -1.98 6.86
CA SER A 39 23.11 -3.30 6.84
C SER A 39 23.73 -4.28 7.83
N ASP A 40 25.05 -4.26 8.00
CA ASP A 40 25.74 -5.16 8.93
C ASP A 40 25.54 -4.71 10.38
N TRP A 41 25.55 -3.40 10.63
CA TRP A 41 25.19 -2.82 11.91
C TRP A 41 23.73 -3.15 12.28
N LEU A 42 22.78 -3.02 11.35
CA LEU A 42 21.38 -3.35 11.62
C LEU A 42 21.22 -4.85 11.96
N ARG A 43 21.94 -5.73 11.26
CA ARG A 43 21.94 -7.17 11.57
C ARG A 43 22.54 -7.46 12.95
N SER A 44 23.61 -6.79 13.35
CA SER A 44 24.19 -6.98 14.69
C SER A 44 23.23 -6.50 15.78
N GLN A 45 22.53 -5.39 15.56
CA GLN A 45 21.50 -4.90 16.48
C GLN A 45 20.31 -5.85 16.58
N VAL A 46 19.84 -6.42 15.45
CA VAL A 46 18.74 -7.40 15.44
C VAL A 46 19.15 -8.72 16.10
N ALA A 47 20.36 -9.22 15.84
CA ALA A 47 20.89 -10.42 16.49
C ALA A 47 21.04 -10.23 18.00
N ALA A 48 21.51 -9.06 18.45
CA ALA A 48 21.59 -8.70 19.86
C ALA A 48 20.20 -8.50 20.50
N ALA A 49 19.22 -7.99 19.76
CA ALA A 49 17.84 -7.88 20.23
C ALA A 49 17.13 -9.25 20.31
N ALA A 50 17.48 -10.19 19.42
CA ALA A 50 16.93 -11.55 19.42
C ALA A 50 17.41 -12.39 20.61
N SER A 51 18.55 -12.05 21.23
CA SER A 51 19.03 -12.72 22.46
C SER A 51 18.36 -12.20 23.73
N VAL A 52 17.57 -11.12 23.64
CA VAL A 52 16.69 -10.68 24.72
C VAL A 52 15.34 -11.37 24.48
N PRO A 53 14.75 -12.10 25.45
CA PRO A 53 13.36 -12.51 25.39
C PRO A 53 12.46 -11.27 25.51
N GLY A 54 12.47 -10.44 24.47
CA GLY A 54 11.63 -9.27 24.34
C GLY A 54 10.23 -9.75 24.00
N ALA A 55 9.35 -9.71 24.99
CA ALA A 55 7.92 -9.91 24.81
C ALA A 55 7.46 -9.12 23.59
N PHE A 56 6.97 -9.82 22.56
CA PHE A 56 6.21 -9.21 21.49
C PHE A 56 4.94 -8.61 22.10
N THR A 57 4.99 -7.35 22.54
CA THR A 57 3.84 -6.62 23.08
C THR A 57 3.10 -5.83 21.99
N GLY A 58 3.32 -6.16 20.73
CA GLY A 58 2.43 -5.77 19.66
C GLY A 58 1.15 -6.59 19.78
N ARG A 59 0.23 -6.19 20.68
CA ARG A 59 -1.16 -6.67 20.63
C ARG A 59 -1.63 -6.34 19.21
N GLY A 60 -1.72 -7.35 18.35
CA GLY A 60 -2.25 -7.19 17.01
C GLY A 60 -3.57 -6.46 17.16
N ALA A 61 -3.72 -5.32 16.50
CA ALA A 61 -4.95 -4.54 16.56
C ALA A 61 -6.12 -5.53 16.38
N PRO A 62 -7.14 -5.52 17.25
CA PRO A 62 -8.25 -6.46 17.14
C PRO A 62 -8.76 -6.34 15.72
N ARG A 63 -8.54 -7.40 14.91
CA ARG A 63 -9.09 -7.47 13.57
C ARG A 63 -10.59 -7.43 13.79
N ARG A 64 -11.19 -6.27 13.56
CA ARG A 64 -12.64 -6.13 13.52
C ARG A 64 -13.09 -7.21 12.54
N PRO A 65 -13.97 -8.14 12.93
CA PRO A 65 -14.48 -9.11 11.98
C PRO A 65 -14.95 -8.32 10.77
N ALA A 66 -14.41 -8.64 9.60
CA ALA A 66 -14.82 -7.96 8.38
C ALA A 66 -16.35 -8.02 8.35
N ALA A 67 -16.99 -6.86 8.26
CA ALA A 67 -18.43 -6.83 8.07
C ALA A 67 -18.72 -7.77 6.89
N VAL A 68 -19.67 -8.69 7.06
CA VAL A 68 -20.07 -9.60 5.98
C VAL A 68 -20.71 -8.73 4.90
N SER A 69 -19.89 -8.16 4.04
CA SER A 69 -20.31 -7.43 2.86
C SER A 69 -20.49 -8.44 1.76
N ASP A 70 -21.64 -8.40 1.09
CA ASP A 70 -21.83 -9.15 -0.14
C ASP A 70 -20.71 -8.80 -1.13
N PRO A 71 -19.86 -9.77 -1.55
CA PRO A 71 -18.77 -9.53 -2.47
C PRO A 71 -19.22 -8.87 -3.77
N LYS A 72 -20.44 -9.13 -4.23
CA LYS A 72 -20.99 -8.52 -5.44
C LYS A 72 -21.25 -7.03 -5.24
N LEU A 73 -21.79 -6.62 -4.09
CA LEU A 73 -22.01 -5.20 -3.77
C LEU A 73 -20.69 -4.44 -3.65
N THR A 74 -19.67 -5.06 -3.04
CA THR A 74 -18.33 -4.47 -2.91
C THR A 74 -17.65 -4.32 -4.28
N TRP A 75 -17.81 -5.30 -5.17
CA TRP A 75 -17.32 -5.23 -6.55
C TRP A 75 -18.02 -4.12 -7.35
N LEU A 76 -19.36 -4.04 -7.28
CA LEU A 76 -20.16 -3.01 -7.94
C LEU A 76 -19.78 -1.60 -7.46
N ALA A 77 -19.66 -1.39 -6.15
CA ALA A 77 -19.27 -0.09 -5.59
C ALA A 77 -17.86 0.32 -6.03
N SER A 78 -16.93 -0.63 -6.11
CA SER A 78 -15.57 -0.39 -6.58
C SER A 78 -15.54 0.01 -8.06
N ASN A 79 -16.36 -0.61 -8.90
CA ASN A 79 -16.47 -0.25 -10.31
C ASN A 79 -17.04 1.16 -10.52
N ILE A 80 -18.11 1.53 -9.82
CA ILE A 80 -18.66 2.90 -9.88
C ILE A 80 -17.58 3.91 -9.49
N SER A 81 -16.87 3.67 -8.38
CA SER A 81 -15.79 4.54 -7.93
C SER A 81 -14.65 4.65 -8.95
N SER A 82 -14.32 3.56 -9.64
CA SER A 82 -13.28 3.53 -10.67
C SER A 82 -13.66 4.40 -11.86
N SER A 83 -14.88 4.27 -12.38
CA SER A 83 -15.39 5.07 -13.50
C SER A 83 -15.46 6.56 -13.17
N CYS A 84 -15.90 6.92 -11.96
CA CYS A 84 -15.87 8.30 -11.47
C CYS A 84 -14.44 8.88 -11.42
N ASN A 85 -13.46 8.06 -11.00
CA ASN A 85 -12.06 8.48 -10.96
C ASN A 85 -11.48 8.69 -12.37
N GLN A 86 -11.90 7.90 -13.36
CA GLN A 86 -11.51 8.09 -14.75
C GLN A 86 -12.07 9.40 -15.33
N LEU A 87 -13.35 9.71 -15.04
CA LEU A 87 -13.94 11.00 -15.38
C LEU A 87 -13.15 12.17 -14.78
N ALA A 88 -12.84 12.10 -13.49
CA ALA A 88 -12.04 13.14 -12.82
C ALA A 88 -10.67 13.31 -13.48
N LYS A 89 -9.99 12.22 -13.84
CA LYS A 89 -8.70 12.27 -14.55
C LYS A 89 -8.82 12.91 -15.94
N HIS A 90 -9.83 12.56 -16.72
CA HIS A 90 -10.05 13.15 -18.04
C HIS A 90 -10.32 14.66 -17.94
N VAL A 91 -11.18 15.08 -17.00
CA VAL A 91 -11.47 16.50 -16.74
C VAL A 91 -10.22 17.25 -16.30
N ASN A 92 -9.47 16.71 -15.33
CA ASN A 92 -8.25 17.33 -14.84
C ASN A 92 -7.18 17.43 -15.94
N THR A 93 -7.03 16.39 -16.77
CA THR A 93 -6.07 16.41 -17.88
C THR A 93 -6.45 17.50 -18.86
N ALA A 94 -7.70 17.50 -19.35
CA ALA A 94 -8.20 18.50 -20.27
C ALA A 94 -8.03 19.94 -19.75
N ALA A 95 -8.31 20.18 -18.45
CA ALA A 95 -8.09 21.47 -17.80
C ALA A 95 -6.61 21.88 -17.78
N VAL A 96 -5.69 20.95 -17.50
CA VAL A 96 -4.25 21.21 -17.44
C VAL A 96 -3.66 21.52 -18.82
N ILE A 97 -4.07 20.80 -19.86
CA ILE A 97 -3.54 20.97 -21.23
C ILE A 97 -4.40 21.90 -22.10
N ALA A 98 -5.39 22.59 -21.52
CA ALA A 98 -6.38 23.43 -22.22
C ALA A 98 -6.99 22.74 -23.46
N SER A 99 -7.15 21.42 -23.39
CA SER A 99 -7.62 20.58 -24.48
C SER A 99 -9.12 20.37 -24.35
N PRO A 100 -9.88 20.32 -25.46
CA PRO A 100 -11.28 19.94 -25.40
C PRO A 100 -11.43 18.52 -24.85
N ILE A 101 -12.33 18.35 -23.88
CA ILE A 101 -12.65 17.01 -23.37
C ILE A 101 -13.32 16.21 -24.48
N GLN A 102 -12.81 15.00 -24.75
CA GLN A 102 -13.39 14.12 -25.76
C GLN A 102 -14.73 13.56 -25.25
N ALA A 103 -15.83 14.02 -25.85
CA ALA A 103 -17.19 13.66 -25.46
C ALA A 103 -17.44 12.14 -25.42
N VAL A 104 -16.79 11.38 -26.30
CA VAL A 104 -16.88 9.90 -26.34
C VAL A 104 -16.41 9.28 -25.02
N GLN A 105 -15.28 9.72 -24.46
CA GLN A 105 -14.72 9.17 -23.22
C GLN A 105 -15.59 9.48 -21.99
N ILE A 106 -16.24 10.64 -21.98
CA ILE A 106 -17.24 10.97 -20.94
C ILE A 106 -18.44 10.05 -21.08
N LEU A 107 -18.98 9.90 -22.29
CA LEU A 107 -20.16 9.07 -22.55
C LEU A 107 -19.93 7.60 -22.20
N GLU A 108 -18.75 7.05 -22.51
CA GLU A 108 -18.36 5.69 -22.12
C GLU A 108 -18.32 5.53 -20.60
N SER A 109 -17.73 6.49 -19.89
CA SER A 109 -17.64 6.43 -18.43
C SER A 109 -19.02 6.57 -17.76
N LEU A 110 -19.89 7.45 -18.29
CA LEU A 110 -21.26 7.61 -17.80
C LEU A 110 -22.10 6.36 -18.06
N LYS A 111 -21.96 5.75 -19.24
CA LYS A 111 -22.63 4.48 -19.57
C LYS A 111 -22.18 3.35 -18.65
N ALA A 112 -20.88 3.26 -18.34
CA ALA A 112 -20.36 2.29 -17.39
C ALA A 112 -20.94 2.49 -15.97
N ILE A 113 -21.11 3.73 -15.52
CA ILE A 113 -21.75 4.05 -14.24
C ILE A 113 -23.23 3.62 -14.26
N GLU A 114 -23.96 3.92 -15.34
CA GLU A 114 -25.37 3.55 -15.51
C GLU A 114 -25.57 2.03 -15.45
N GLU A 115 -24.78 1.27 -16.20
CA GLU A 115 -24.85 -0.19 -16.24
C GLU A 115 -24.57 -0.79 -14.86
N THR A 116 -23.53 -0.31 -14.18
CA THR A 116 -23.18 -0.79 -12.83
C THR A 116 -24.25 -0.43 -11.79
N ALA A 117 -24.85 0.76 -11.88
CA ALA A 117 -25.95 1.17 -11.02
C ALA A 117 -27.21 0.33 -11.27
N ARG A 118 -27.52 0.02 -12.53
CA ARG A 118 -28.65 -0.87 -12.89
C ARG A 118 -28.45 -2.27 -12.32
N GLU A 119 -27.25 -2.82 -12.40
CA GLU A 119 -26.92 -4.11 -11.78
C GLU A 119 -27.07 -4.09 -10.25
N LEU A 120 -26.72 -2.98 -9.61
CA LEU A 120 -26.90 -2.76 -8.18
C LEU A 120 -28.39 -2.79 -7.79
N PHE A 121 -29.23 -2.00 -8.48
CA PHE A 121 -30.67 -1.95 -8.22
C PHE A 121 -31.34 -3.30 -8.46
N ASN A 122 -31.07 -3.97 -9.58
CA ASN A 122 -31.63 -5.28 -9.91
C ASN A 122 -31.17 -6.39 -8.94
N SER A 123 -29.99 -6.25 -8.33
CA SER A 123 -29.48 -7.19 -7.31
C SER A 123 -30.09 -6.95 -5.91
N SER A 124 -30.73 -5.79 -5.69
CA SER A 124 -31.44 -5.46 -4.46
C SER A 124 -32.89 -5.97 -4.48
N GLU A 125 -33.56 -5.93 -5.63
CA GLU A 125 -34.93 -6.43 -5.79
C GLU A 125 -35.03 -7.95 -5.62
N ARG A 126 -34.07 -8.72 -6.15
CA ARG A 126 -34.04 -10.19 -6.00
C ARG A 126 -33.79 -10.69 -4.58
N ARG A 127 -33.42 -9.81 -3.64
CA ARG A 127 -33.20 -10.16 -2.23
C ARG A 127 -34.43 -9.90 -1.35
N ASN A 128 -35.43 -9.18 -1.86
CA ASN A 128 -36.62 -8.75 -1.12
C ASN A 128 -37.93 -9.43 -1.58
N GLY A 129 -37.86 -10.40 -2.50
CA GLY A 129 -38.99 -11.24 -2.92
C GLY A 129 -38.68 -12.71 -2.67
#